data_AF-A0A7W8IH71-F1
#
_entry.id   AF-A0A7W8IH71-F1
#
_cell.length_a   1.000
_cell.length_b   1.000
_cell.length_c   1.000
_cell.angle_alpha   90.00
_cell.angle_beta   90.00
_cell.angle_gamma   90.00
#
_symmetry.space_group_name_H-M   'P 1'
#
loop_
_entity.id
_entity.type
_entity.pdbx_description
1 polymer ?
#
loop_
_entity_poly.entity_id
_entity_poly.type
_entity_poly.pdbx_seq_one_letter_code
_entity_poly.pdbx_strand_id
1 'polypeptide(L)'
;MSSTSLELRPLELLPRDLLRPLGAFEELFCLFDQHFPTNGALAAQISGHTTVQQWHDALDAVQLRHPLLSVCIDTTFNRVPHFAASPASASPSA
;
A
#
# COMPACT_ATOMS: atom_id res chain seq x y z
N MET A 1 22.15 -34.87 -16.72
CA MET A 1 21.70 -34.21 -15.48
C MET A 1 21.57 -32.73 -15.82
N SER A 2 20.38 -32.30 -16.21
CA SER A 2 20.15 -30.93 -16.67
C SER A 2 20.02 -30.02 -15.46
N SER A 3 21.00 -29.12 -15.28
CA SER A 3 20.89 -28.01 -14.34
C SER A 3 19.72 -27.14 -14.74
N THR A 4 18.69 -27.08 -13.90
CA THR A 4 17.60 -26.13 -13.99
C THR A 4 18.16 -24.75 -13.68
N SER A 5 18.56 -24.03 -14.72
CA SER A 5 18.88 -22.61 -14.65
C SER A 5 17.61 -21.88 -14.18
N LEU A 6 17.65 -21.33 -12.97
CA LEU A 6 16.65 -20.36 -12.50
C LEU A 6 16.85 -19.10 -13.32
N GLU A 7 16.24 -19.07 -14.51
CA GLU A 7 16.02 -17.87 -15.29
C GLU A 7 15.20 -16.91 -14.42
N LEU A 8 15.90 -15.99 -13.76
CA LEU A 8 15.30 -14.79 -13.17
C LEU A 8 14.66 -14.02 -14.33
N ARG A 9 13.36 -14.23 -14.52
CA ARG A 9 12.59 -13.49 -15.52
C ARG A 9 12.81 -11.99 -15.28
N PRO A 10 13.15 -11.22 -16.34
CA PRO A 10 13.21 -9.78 -16.25
C PRO A 10 11.89 -9.28 -15.67
N LEU A 11 11.95 -8.25 -14.81
CA LEU A 11 10.80 -7.45 -14.42
C LEU A 11 10.08 -6.99 -15.70
N GLU A 12 9.13 -7.80 -16.20
CA GLU A 12 8.18 -7.35 -17.19
C GLU A 12 7.53 -6.12 -16.59
N LEU A 13 7.62 -5.00 -17.33
CA LEU A 13 7.22 -3.68 -16.88
C LEU A 13 5.96 -3.78 -16.03
N LEU A 14 6.13 -3.67 -14.71
CA LEU A 14 5.02 -3.49 -13.83
C LEU A 14 4.24 -2.27 -14.37
N PRO A 15 2.89 -2.32 -14.43
CA PRO A 15 2.09 -1.13 -14.66
C PRO A 15 2.67 0.01 -13.83
N ARG A 16 2.71 1.25 -14.33
CA ARG A 16 3.46 2.35 -13.66
C ARG A 16 3.09 2.55 -12.19
N ASP A 17 1.93 2.05 -11.79
CA ASP A 17 1.37 2.17 -10.45
C ASP A 17 1.65 0.93 -9.57
N LEU A 18 2.18 -0.16 -10.11
CA LEU A 18 2.41 -1.41 -9.39
C LEU A 18 3.84 -1.41 -8.82
N LEU A 19 3.95 -1.48 -7.49
CA LEU A 19 5.18 -1.20 -6.76
C LEU A 19 5.99 -2.46 -6.47
N ARG A 20 5.46 -3.35 -5.61
CA ARG A 20 6.12 -4.60 -5.25
C ARG A 20 5.13 -5.65 -4.77
N PRO A 21 5.47 -6.95 -4.86
CA PRO A 21 4.70 -8.00 -4.20
C PRO A 21 4.65 -7.79 -2.68
N LEU A 22 3.62 -8.33 -2.05
CA LEU A 22 3.54 -8.41 -0.59
C LEU A 22 4.62 -9.36 -0.07
N GLY A 23 5.20 -9.02 1.08
CA GLY A 23 6.04 -9.94 1.86
C GLY A 23 5.17 -10.89 2.67
N ALA A 24 5.77 -11.96 3.20
CA ALA A 24 5.03 -13.04 3.87
C ALA A 24 4.08 -12.57 5.00
N PHE A 25 4.48 -11.59 5.82
CA PHE A 25 3.63 -11.04 6.87
C PHE A 25 2.47 -10.19 6.31
N GLU A 26 2.73 -9.40 5.27
CA GLU A 26 1.70 -8.56 4.65
C GLU A 26 0.65 -9.43 3.94
N GLU A 27 1.10 -10.50 3.27
CA GLU A 27 0.22 -11.49 2.66
C GLU A 27 -0.64 -12.19 3.73
N LEU A 28 -0.03 -12.57 4.86
CA LEU A 28 -0.77 -13.13 5.98
C LEU A 28 -1.88 -12.17 6.48
N PHE A 29 -1.56 -10.89 6.68
CA PHE A 29 -2.57 -9.89 7.09
C PHE A 29 -3.63 -9.64 6.02
N CYS A 30 -3.26 -9.62 4.74
CA CYS A 30 -4.19 -9.49 3.63
C CYS A 30 -5.18 -10.67 3.58
N LEU A 31 -4.71 -11.89 3.83
CA LEU A 31 -5.57 -13.07 3.93
C LEU A 31 -6.47 -13.01 5.18
N PHE A 32 -5.94 -12.56 6.32
CA PHE A 32 -6.74 -12.38 7.52
C PHE A 32 -7.87 -11.37 7.32
N ASP A 33 -7.61 -10.21 6.70
CA ASP A 33 -8.61 -9.16 6.47
C ASP A 33 -9.81 -9.64 5.62
N GLN A 34 -9.57 -10.54 4.65
CA GLN A 34 -10.62 -11.14 3.82
C GLN A 34 -11.62 -11.99 4.62
N HIS A 35 -11.19 -12.55 5.75
CA HIS A 35 -12.03 -13.41 6.61
C HIS A 35 -12.48 -12.71 7.89
N PHE A 36 -11.68 -11.75 8.37
CA PHE A 36 -11.88 -11.01 9.60
C PHE A 36 -11.45 -9.55 9.35
N PRO A 37 -12.37 -8.67 8.91
CA PRO A 37 -12.04 -7.29 8.55
C PRO A 37 -11.78 -6.43 9.80
N THR A 38 -10.69 -6.73 10.50
CA THR A 38 -10.30 -6.14 11.78
C THR A 38 -9.11 -5.23 11.54
N ASN A 39 -9.40 -3.94 11.44
CA ASN A 39 -8.37 -2.92 11.25
C ASN A 39 -7.90 -2.36 12.60
N GLY A 40 -6.59 -2.18 12.74
CA GLY A 40 -6.00 -1.54 13.91
C GLY A 40 -6.25 -0.03 13.90
N ALA A 41 -6.67 0.52 15.03
CA ALA A 41 -6.79 1.96 15.23
C ALA A 41 -6.05 2.38 16.52
N LEU A 42 -5.34 3.50 16.45
CA LEU A 42 -4.78 4.17 17.61
C LEU A 42 -5.48 5.52 17.77
N ALA A 43 -6.04 5.76 18.96
CA ALA A 43 -6.68 7.02 19.29
C ALA A 43 -5.94 7.71 20.44
N ALA A 44 -5.76 9.02 20.32
CA ALA A 44 -5.15 9.85 21.35
C ALA A 44 -6.00 11.10 21.58
N GLN A 45 -6.12 11.51 22.85
CA GLN A 45 -6.72 12.80 23.18
C GLN A 45 -5.69 13.91 22.95
N ILE A 46 -6.08 14.91 22.16
CA ILE A 46 -5.25 16.07 21.89
C ILE A 46 -5.84 17.26 22.65
N SER A 47 -5.01 17.92 23.46
CA SER A 47 -5.36 19.16 24.14
C SER A 47 -4.84 20.36 23.35
N GLY A 48 -5.59 21.46 23.36
CA GLY A 48 -5.26 22.67 22.61
C GLY A 48 -6.20 22.89 21.42
N HIS A 49 -5.87 23.88 20.59
CA HIS A 49 -6.66 24.24 19.42
C HIS A 49 -6.06 23.63 18.15
N THR A 50 -6.89 22.94 17.38
CA THR A 50 -6.54 22.40 16.06
C THR A 50 -7.68 22.64 15.09
N THR A 51 -7.38 22.84 13.82
CA THR A 51 -8.39 22.90 12.74
C THR A 51 -8.37 21.61 11.92
N VAL A 52 -9.48 21.33 11.22
CA VAL A 52 -9.56 20.19 10.29
C VAL A 52 -8.49 20.28 9.20
N GLN A 53 -8.20 21.50 8.71
CA GLN A 53 -7.15 21.70 7.70
C GLN A 53 -5.77 21.28 8.21
N GLN A 54 -5.43 21.64 9.45
CA GLN A 54 -4.15 21.23 10.05
C GLN A 54 -4.01 19.71 10.16
N TRP A 55 -5.11 19.00 10.37
CA TRP A 55 -5.12 17.53 10.38
C TRP A 55 -4.91 16.93 8.98
N HIS A 56 -5.51 17.53 7.94
CA HIS A 56 -5.25 17.12 6.56
C HIS A 56 -3.79 17.36 6.17
N ASP A 57 -3.27 18.57 6.41
CA ASP A 57 -1.88 18.91 6.08
C ASP A 57 -0.88 17.98 6.80
N ALA A 58 -1.18 17.61 8.06
CA ALA A 58 -0.37 16.67 8.82
C ALA A 58 -0.44 15.25 8.26
N LEU A 59 -1.62 14.78 7.85
CA LEU A 59 -1.80 13.46 7.23
C LEU A 59 -1.07 13.39 5.89
N ASP A 60 -1.19 14.42 5.06
CA ASP A 60 -0.51 14.53 3.77
C ASP A 60 1.01 14.50 3.96
N ALA A 61 1.54 15.25 4.93
CA ALA A 61 2.96 15.24 5.26
C ALA A 61 3.47 13.86 5.71
N VAL A 62 2.67 13.11 6.47
CA VAL A 62 2.99 11.73 6.89
C VAL A 62 2.98 10.79 5.70
N GLN A 63 2.00 10.90 4.81
CA GLN A 63 1.88 10.09 3.60
C GLN A 63 3.03 10.35 2.60
N LEU A 64 3.38 11.62 2.38
CA LEU A 64 4.54 12.03 1.57
C LEU A 64 5.85 11.44 2.11
N ARG A 65 6.00 11.36 3.45
CA ARG A 65 7.19 10.81 4.10
C ARG A 65 7.24 9.28 4.04
N HIS A 66 6.09 8.60 4.05
CA HIS A 66 5.98 7.15 4.17
C HIS A 66 5.13 6.58 3.03
N PRO A 67 5.72 6.24 1.87
CA PRO A 67 4.98 5.86 0.67
C PRO A 67 4.01 4.68 0.83
N LEU A 68 4.28 3.75 1.76
CA LEU A 68 3.38 2.63 2.07
C LEU A 68 2.05 3.04 2.72
N LEU A 69 1.89 4.31 3.12
CA LEU A 69 0.61 4.86 3.60
C LEU A 69 -0.26 5.45 2.47
N SER A 70 0.21 5.37 1.22
CA SER A 70 -0.45 5.91 0.02
C SER A 70 -0.69 4.84 -1.06
N VAL A 71 -0.72 3.58 -0.66
CA VAL A 71 -0.88 2.42 -1.56
C VAL A 71 -2.14 1.63 -1.22
N CYS A 72 -2.61 0.84 -2.17
CA CYS A 72 -3.61 -0.20 -1.97
C CYS A 72 -3.01 -1.58 -2.29
N ILE A 73 -3.71 -2.63 -1.89
CA ILE A 73 -3.36 -4.00 -2.27
C ILE A 73 -4.19 -4.38 -3.50
N ASP A 74 -3.51 -4.73 -4.59
CA ASP A 74 -4.10 -5.27 -5.80
C ASP A 74 -3.85 -6.78 -5.87
N THR A 75 -4.91 -7.57 -6.04
CA THR A 75 -4.87 -9.03 -6.14
C THR A 75 -5.17 -9.55 -7.56
N THR A 76 -5.42 -8.64 -8.51
CA THR A 76 -5.81 -8.96 -9.89
C THR A 76 -4.62 -9.27 -10.78
N PHE A 77 -3.47 -8.64 -10.53
CA PHE A 77 -2.26 -8.86 -11.34
C PHE A 77 -1.59 -10.20 -11.01
N ASN A 78 -1.54 -11.09 -12.00
CA ASN A 78 -0.83 -12.38 -11.94
C ASN A 78 -1.18 -13.28 -10.73
N ARG A 79 -2.35 -13.06 -10.11
CA ARG A 79 -2.84 -13.79 -8.91
C ARG A 79 -1.91 -13.75 -7.70
N VAL A 80 -0.96 -12.81 -7.66
CA VAL A 80 -0.11 -12.55 -6.51
C VAL A 80 -0.53 -11.19 -5.96
N PRO A 81 -0.77 -11.02 -4.65
CA PRO A 81 -1.04 -9.72 -4.07
C PRO A 81 0.16 -8.77 -4.19
N HIS A 82 -0.06 -7.54 -4.63
CA HIS A 82 0.96 -6.50 -4.73
C HIS A 82 0.49 -5.18 -4.14
N PHE A 83 1.43 -4.35 -3.70
CA PHE A 83 1.15 -2.94 -3.49
C PHE A 83 1.07 -2.21 -4.82
N ALA A 84 0.02 -1.40 -4.97
CA ALA A 84 -0.16 -0.47 -6.07
C ALA A 84 -0.40 0.94 -5.52
N ALA A 85 0.02 1.97 -6.24
CA ALA A 85 -0.28 3.36 -5.91
C ALA A 85 -1.79 3.53 -5.82
N SER A 86 -2.27 4.15 -4.74
CA SER A 86 -3.70 4.38 -4.59
C SER A 86 -4.17 5.37 -5.67
N PRO A 87 -5.21 5.03 -6.46
CA PRO A 87 -5.75 5.94 -7.47
C PRO A 87 -6.30 7.25 -6.85
N ALA A 88 -6.52 7.28 -5.53
CA ALA A 88 -6.96 8.46 -4.80
C ALA A 88 -5.87 9.55 -4.66
N SER A 89 -4.60 9.26 -4.92
CA SER A 89 -3.53 10.27 -4.94
C SER A 89 -3.50 11.12 -6.21
N ALA A 90 -4.27 10.74 -7.24
CA ALA A 90 -4.50 11.55 -8.43
C ALA A 90 -5.82 12.32 -8.27
N SER A 91 -5.90 13.25 -7.31
CA SER A 91 -6.91 14.32 -7.42
C SER A 91 -6.64 15.11 -8.72
N PRO A 92 -7.65 15.33 -9.57
CA PRO A 92 -7.47 16.15 -10.76
C PRO A 92 -7.15 17.58 -10.31
N SER A 93 -6.03 18.10 -10.78
CA SER A 93 -5.73 19.52 -10.68
C SER A 93 -6.68 20.30 -11.60
N ALA A 94 -7.32 21.31 -11.03
CA ALA A 94 -8.09 22.41 -11.64
C ALA A 94 -9.55 22.13 -12.04
#